data_AF-A0A848B3K7-F1
#
_entry.id   AF-A0A848B3K7-F1
#
_cell.length_a   1.000
_cell.length_b   1.000
_cell.length_c   1.000
_cell.angle_alpha   90.00
_cell.angle_beta   90.00
_cell.angle_gamma   90.00
#
_symmetry.space_group_name_H-M   'P 1'
#
loop_
_entity.id
_entity.type
_entity.pdbx_description
1 polymer ?
#
loop_
_entity_poly.entity_id
_entity_poly.type
_entity_poly.pdbx_seq_one_letter_code
_entity_poly.pdbx_strand_id
1 'polypeptide(L)'
;MAQWLPKSGYLVFNDIDEAEAGRIERKLLEAGPGSALYREHRREFAGTVLELTPHLREFKPLHLYTFLRTGENHPDGLLMCCSNMGLTLWIDGRMMLNYHGRELMIPVFLRTGGGATFGFPFEAERPYLVHIRLLFARRGTRLVLGAGETRGFYLDDYALEV
;
A
#
# COMPACT_ATOMS: atom_id res chain seq x y z
N MET A 1 11.40 22.25 -12.60
CA MET A 1 11.39 20.81 -12.92
C MET A 1 10.08 20.25 -12.43
N ALA A 2 9.26 19.68 -13.32
CA ALA A 2 8.00 19.06 -12.93
C ALA A 2 8.33 17.81 -12.09
N GLN A 3 8.05 17.88 -10.80
CA GLN A 3 8.19 16.78 -9.87
C GLN A 3 7.30 15.65 -10.40
N TRP A 4 7.91 14.58 -10.91
CA TRP A 4 7.19 13.36 -11.28
C TRP A 4 6.50 12.89 -10.01
N LEU A 5 5.18 13.09 -9.94
CA LEU A 5 4.39 12.40 -8.93
C LEU A 5 4.35 10.94 -9.40
N PRO A 6 4.96 9.98 -8.67
CA PRO A 6 4.96 8.60 -9.10
C PRO A 6 3.50 8.16 -9.28
N LYS A 7 3.19 7.68 -10.49
CA LYS A 7 1.92 6.98 -10.70
C LYS A 7 2.01 5.66 -9.97
N SER A 8 0.98 5.34 -9.20
CA SER A 8 0.90 4.08 -8.49
C SER A 8 -0.33 3.28 -8.93
N GLY A 9 -0.14 1.99 -9.13
CA GLY A 9 -1.18 1.05 -9.54
C GLY A 9 -1.63 0.17 -8.38
N TYR A 10 -2.95 0.03 -8.22
CA TYR A 10 -3.54 -0.83 -7.20
C TYR A 10 -4.73 -1.61 -7.76
N LEU A 11 -4.95 -2.83 -7.27
CA LEU A 11 -6.23 -3.51 -7.36
C LEU A 11 -7.08 -3.10 -6.15
N VAL A 12 -8.31 -2.65 -6.39
CA VAL A 12 -9.21 -2.16 -5.34
C VAL A 12 -10.48 -3.01 -5.26
N PHE A 13 -10.70 -3.61 -4.09
CA PHE A 13 -11.86 -4.45 -3.82
C PHE A 13 -12.65 -3.90 -2.64
N ASN A 14 -13.98 -3.86 -2.80
CA ASN A 14 -14.89 -3.50 -1.73
C ASN A 14 -15.73 -4.71 -1.34
N ASP A 15 -16.08 -4.79 -0.06
CA ASP A 15 -17.12 -5.71 0.42
C ASP A 15 -16.79 -7.19 0.17
N ILE A 16 -15.50 -7.52 0.15
CA ILE A 16 -15.01 -8.89 0.15
C ILE A 16 -14.73 -9.33 1.58
N ASP A 17 -14.95 -10.62 1.87
CA ASP A 17 -14.63 -11.19 3.18
C ASP A 17 -13.14 -11.60 3.28
N GLU A 18 -12.70 -12.02 4.47
CA GLU A 18 -11.32 -12.43 4.71
C GLU A 18 -10.92 -13.69 3.92
N ALA A 19 -11.86 -14.60 3.65
CA ALA A 19 -11.58 -15.81 2.89
C ALA A 19 -11.36 -15.49 1.40
N GLU A 20 -12.14 -14.57 0.85
CA GLU A 20 -11.98 -14.05 -0.50
C GLU A 20 -10.70 -13.24 -0.65
N ALA A 21 -10.42 -12.34 0.31
CA ALA A 21 -9.17 -11.59 0.35
C ALA A 21 -7.96 -12.53 0.34
N GLY A 22 -7.96 -13.57 1.18
CA GLY A 22 -6.89 -14.57 1.20
C GLY A 22 -6.80 -15.41 -0.08
N ARG A 23 -7.91 -15.64 -0.81
CA ARG A 23 -7.87 -16.29 -2.14
C ARG A 23 -7.25 -15.38 -3.21
N ILE A 24 -7.57 -14.09 -3.18
CA ILE A 24 -7.01 -13.08 -4.09
C ILE A 24 -5.50 -12.97 -3.86
N GLU A 25 -5.08 -12.82 -2.61
CA GLU A 25 -3.66 -12.70 -2.23
C GLU A 25 -2.85 -13.90 -2.73
N ARG A 26 -3.29 -15.13 -2.48
CA ARG A 26 -2.60 -16.34 -2.98
C ARG A 26 -2.46 -16.35 -4.50
N LYS A 27 -3.53 -16.03 -5.23
CA LYS A 27 -3.50 -15.98 -6.70
C LYS A 27 -2.55 -14.91 -7.23
N LEU A 28 -2.46 -13.76 -6.55
CA LEU A 28 -1.52 -12.70 -6.92
C LEU A 28 -0.07 -13.11 -6.64
N LEU A 29 0.20 -13.76 -5.50
CA LEU A 29 1.53 -14.32 -5.20
C LEU A 29 1.98 -15.35 -6.23
N GLU A 30 1.06 -16.22 -6.66
CA GLU A 30 1.34 -17.24 -7.68
C GLU A 30 1.58 -16.61 -9.07
N ALA A 31 0.85 -15.57 -9.43
CA ALA A 31 0.91 -14.96 -10.77
C ALA A 31 2.02 -13.90 -10.92
N GLY A 32 2.35 -13.19 -9.84
CA GLY A 32 3.31 -12.09 -9.85
C GLY A 32 2.80 -10.79 -10.48
N PRO A 33 3.69 -9.77 -10.60
CA PRO A 33 3.34 -8.45 -11.14
C PRO A 33 2.99 -8.50 -12.64
N GLY A 34 2.11 -7.60 -13.09
CA GLY A 34 1.72 -7.48 -14.50
C GLY A 34 0.72 -8.54 -14.98
N SER A 35 0.22 -9.37 -14.07
CA SER A 35 -0.83 -10.34 -14.35
C SER A 35 -2.13 -9.66 -14.82
N ALA A 36 -2.83 -10.27 -15.77
CA ALA A 36 -4.14 -9.79 -16.21
C ALA A 36 -5.28 -10.08 -15.21
N LEU A 37 -4.97 -10.74 -14.08
CA LEU A 37 -5.94 -11.04 -13.04
C LEU A 37 -6.58 -9.75 -12.50
N TYR A 38 -7.91 -9.74 -12.41
CA TYR A 38 -8.69 -8.65 -11.81
C TYR A 38 -8.48 -7.28 -12.48
N ARG A 39 -8.23 -7.24 -13.79
CA ARG A 39 -8.00 -6.00 -14.55
C ARG A 39 -9.09 -4.95 -14.32
N GLU A 40 -10.34 -5.37 -14.13
CA GLU A 40 -11.49 -4.54 -13.82
C GLU A 40 -11.40 -3.81 -12.46
N HIS A 41 -10.57 -4.33 -11.54
CA HIS A 41 -10.30 -3.76 -10.23
C HIS A 41 -9.09 -2.81 -10.21
N ARG A 42 -8.32 -2.73 -11.30
CA ARG A 42 -7.13 -1.87 -11.39
C ARG A 42 -7.50 -0.39 -11.36
N ARG A 43 -6.84 0.37 -10.51
CA ARG A 43 -6.94 1.83 -10.40
C ARG A 43 -5.54 2.43 -10.39
N GLU A 44 -5.41 3.58 -11.03
CA GLU A 44 -4.18 4.38 -11.01
C GLU A 44 -4.40 5.61 -10.15
N PHE A 45 -3.42 5.93 -9.33
CA PHE A 45 -3.42 7.12 -8.49
C PHE A 45 -2.25 8.01 -8.87
N ALA A 46 -2.50 9.31 -8.85
CA ALA A 46 -1.47 10.32 -9.06
C ALA A 46 -0.96 10.84 -7.71
N GLY A 47 0.35 10.73 -7.49
CA GLY A 47 1.01 11.23 -6.30
C GLY A 47 0.99 10.28 -5.12
N THR A 48 1.66 10.72 -4.06
CA THR A 48 1.97 9.90 -2.88
C THR A 48 0.76 9.66 -1.98
N VAL A 49 -0.19 10.61 -1.95
CA VAL A 49 -1.40 10.48 -1.13
C VAL A 49 -2.54 9.97 -2.00
N LEU A 50 -2.96 8.74 -1.74
CA LEU A 50 -4.11 8.13 -2.38
C LEU A 50 -5.39 8.73 -1.79
N GLU A 51 -6.19 9.37 -2.63
CA GLU A 51 -7.56 9.75 -2.30
C GLU A 51 -8.49 8.59 -2.70
N LEU A 52 -9.15 7.97 -1.71
CA LEU A 52 -9.87 6.72 -1.93
C LEU A 52 -11.37 6.90 -2.09
N THR A 53 -11.91 8.10 -1.84
CA THR A 53 -13.36 8.36 -1.80
C THR A 53 -14.11 7.84 -3.04
N PRO A 54 -13.66 8.05 -4.30
CA PRO A 54 -14.33 7.54 -5.50
C PRO A 54 -14.45 6.01 -5.57
N HIS A 55 -13.68 5.29 -4.75
CA HIS A 55 -13.58 3.85 -4.79
C HIS A 55 -14.21 3.18 -3.57
N LEU A 56 -14.83 3.94 -2.67
CA LEU A 56 -15.42 3.38 -1.45
C LEU A 56 -16.87 2.95 -1.64
N ARG A 57 -17.21 1.81 -1.05
CA ARG A 57 -18.56 1.55 -0.53
C ARG A 57 -18.52 1.85 0.96
N GLU A 58 -19.25 2.88 1.37
CA GLU A 58 -19.12 3.46 2.72
C GLU A 58 -19.32 2.40 3.82
N PHE A 59 -18.43 2.42 4.82
CA PHE A 59 -18.36 1.50 5.96
C PHE A 59 -18.05 0.03 5.65
N LYS A 60 -17.94 -0.35 4.37
CA LYS A 60 -17.45 -1.68 3.99
C LYS A 60 -15.92 -1.72 4.06
N PRO A 61 -15.32 -2.90 4.33
CA PRO A 61 -13.89 -3.08 4.20
C PRO A 61 -13.43 -2.75 2.78
N LEU A 62 -12.36 -1.98 2.68
CA LEU A 62 -11.66 -1.70 1.42
C LEU A 62 -10.33 -2.47 1.44
N HIS A 63 -10.12 -3.31 0.43
CA HIS A 63 -8.88 -4.05 0.25
C HIS A 63 -8.13 -3.47 -0.95
N LEU A 64 -6.86 -3.13 -0.76
CA LEU A 64 -5.96 -2.67 -1.81
C LEU A 64 -4.81 -3.65 -1.95
N TYR A 65 -4.45 -3.99 -3.19
CA TYR A 65 -3.27 -4.80 -3.50
C TYR A 65 -2.38 -4.06 -4.48
N THR A 66 -1.06 -4.13 -4.28
CA THR A 66 -0.05 -3.60 -5.22
C THR A 66 1.24 -4.41 -5.08
N PHE A 67 2.06 -4.45 -6.11
CA PHE A 67 3.44 -4.93 -6.01
C PHE A 67 4.37 -3.75 -5.80
N LEU A 68 5.14 -3.80 -4.72
CA LEU A 68 6.24 -2.89 -4.45
C LEU A 68 7.53 -3.49 -4.97
N ARG A 69 8.29 -2.73 -5.75
CA ARG A 69 9.63 -3.12 -6.23
C ARG A 69 10.58 -1.94 -6.12
N THR A 70 11.86 -2.21 -5.87
CA THR A 70 12.95 -1.23 -5.95
C THR A 70 13.92 -1.63 -7.04
N GLY A 71 14.61 -0.66 -7.66
CA GLY A 71 15.65 -0.93 -8.65
C GLY A 71 16.97 -1.40 -8.03
N GLU A 72 17.24 -0.99 -6.79
CA GLU A 72 18.47 -1.26 -6.06
C GLU A 72 18.20 -2.01 -4.75
N ASN A 73 19.29 -2.49 -4.12
CA ASN A 73 19.25 -3.10 -2.79
C ASN A 73 19.25 -2.03 -1.71
N HIS A 74 18.30 -2.11 -0.78
CA HIS A 74 18.17 -1.19 0.36
C HIS A 74 18.12 -2.00 1.66
N PRO A 75 19.27 -2.45 2.20
CA PRO A 75 19.32 -3.31 3.39
C PRO A 75 18.78 -2.61 4.65
N ASP A 76 18.89 -1.28 4.70
CA ASP A 76 18.35 -0.43 5.78
C ASP A 76 17.07 0.30 5.34
N GLY A 77 16.35 -0.27 4.38
CA GLY A 77 15.10 0.28 3.86
C GLY A 77 14.05 0.46 4.95
N LEU A 78 13.18 1.44 4.75
CA LEU A 78 12.01 1.71 5.57
C LEU A 78 10.75 1.53 4.75
N LEU A 79 9.74 0.86 5.32
CA LEU A 79 8.40 0.83 4.77
C LEU A 79 7.48 1.67 5.66
N MET A 80 6.77 2.62 5.05
CA MET A 80 5.76 3.45 5.71
C MET A 80 4.39 3.12 5.15
N CYS A 81 3.42 2.90 6.03
CA CYS A 81 2.00 2.82 5.67
C CYS A 81 1.17 3.59 6.69
N CYS A 82 0.44 4.61 6.24
CA CYS A 82 -0.44 5.38 7.12
C CYS A 82 -1.74 5.80 6.42
N SER A 83 -2.80 5.90 7.22
CA SER A 83 -4.13 6.31 6.78
C SER A 83 -4.77 7.20 7.85
N ASN A 84 -5.80 7.95 7.47
CA ASN A 84 -6.69 8.58 8.43
C ASN A 84 -7.83 7.65 8.92
N MET A 85 -7.72 6.35 8.63
CA MET A 85 -8.60 5.27 9.09
C MET A 85 -7.77 4.12 9.68
N GLY A 86 -8.43 3.19 10.37
CA GLY A 86 -7.78 1.96 10.81
C GLY A 86 -7.34 1.12 9.60
N LEU A 87 -6.14 0.56 9.67
CA LEU A 87 -5.53 -0.21 8.60
C LEU A 87 -4.83 -1.47 9.12
N THR A 88 -4.88 -2.52 8.32
CA THR A 88 -4.00 -3.69 8.46
C THR A 88 -3.17 -3.82 7.18
N LEU A 89 -1.88 -4.11 7.31
CA LEU A 89 -0.93 -4.26 6.21
C LEU A 89 -0.30 -5.66 6.28
N TRP A 90 -0.25 -6.32 5.13
CA TRP A 90 0.49 -7.55 4.90
C TRP A 90 1.49 -7.36 3.76
N ILE A 91 2.61 -8.05 3.86
CA ILE A 91 3.61 -8.18 2.81
C ILE A 91 3.85 -9.67 2.58
N ASP A 92 3.67 -10.13 1.35
CA ASP A 92 3.80 -11.53 0.96
C ASP A 92 3.01 -12.49 1.89
N GLY A 93 1.77 -12.15 2.23
CA GLY A 93 0.93 -12.93 3.16
C GLY A 93 1.26 -12.78 4.64
N ARG A 94 2.36 -12.10 5.00
CA ARG A 94 2.75 -11.87 6.40
C ARG A 94 2.22 -10.55 6.90
N MET A 95 1.45 -10.57 8.00
CA MET A 95 0.97 -9.35 8.65
C MET A 95 2.15 -8.55 9.22
N MET A 96 2.26 -7.29 8.81
CA MET A 96 3.33 -6.38 9.24
C MET A 96 2.82 -5.33 10.22
N LEU A 97 1.58 -4.87 10.05
CA LEU A 97 0.97 -3.82 10.87
C LEU A 97 -0.53 -4.08 11.03
N ASN A 98 -1.04 -3.88 12.24
CA ASN A 98 -2.46 -3.91 12.54
C ASN A 98 -2.83 -2.71 13.41
N TYR A 99 -3.14 -1.59 12.77
CA TYR A 99 -3.38 -0.30 13.42
C TYR A 99 -4.87 0.05 13.39
N HIS A 100 -5.51 0.18 14.54
CA HIS A 100 -6.94 0.50 14.66
C HIS A 100 -7.23 1.93 15.12
N GLY A 101 -6.18 2.75 15.27
CA GLY A 101 -6.32 4.13 15.69
C GLY A 101 -6.97 5.02 14.63
N ARG A 102 -7.46 6.18 15.06
CA ARG A 102 -8.01 7.23 14.19
C ARG A 102 -7.28 8.54 14.45
N GLU A 103 -5.98 8.51 14.30
CA GLU A 103 -5.13 9.68 14.47
C GLU A 103 -4.97 10.46 13.17
N LEU A 104 -4.34 11.64 13.27
CA LEU A 104 -3.92 12.40 12.12
C LEU A 104 -2.94 11.58 11.27
N MET A 105 -3.23 11.44 9.99
CA MET A 105 -2.31 10.83 9.02
C MET A 105 -1.09 11.72 8.83
N ILE A 106 0.07 11.29 9.32
CA ILE A 106 1.36 11.99 9.19
C ILE A 106 2.29 11.10 8.37
N PRO A 107 2.49 11.37 7.06
CA PRO A 107 3.32 10.55 6.17
C PRO A 107 4.79 10.98 6.22
N VAL A 108 5.41 10.85 7.40
CA VAL A 108 6.83 11.15 7.62
C VAL A 108 7.48 9.93 8.27
N PHE A 109 8.55 9.40 7.66
CA PHE A 109 9.22 8.18 8.14
C PHE A 109 9.67 8.28 9.62
N LEU A 110 10.12 9.47 10.05
CA LEU A 110 10.60 9.73 11.43
C LEU A 110 9.46 9.91 12.46
N ARG A 111 8.22 10.12 12.02
CA ARG A 111 7.09 10.45 12.92
C ARG A 111 5.75 10.03 12.33
N THR A 112 5.68 8.81 11.83
CA THR A 112 4.46 8.34 11.15
C THR A 112 3.28 8.33 12.13
N GLY A 113 2.17 8.94 11.72
CA GLY A 113 0.92 9.00 12.47
C GLY A 113 -0.23 8.40 11.67
N GLY A 114 -1.21 7.79 12.33
CA GLY A 114 -2.28 7.05 11.64
C GLY A 114 -1.81 5.75 10.98
N GLY A 115 -0.73 5.15 11.49
CA GLY A 115 -0.07 3.99 10.91
C GLY A 115 1.31 3.77 11.53
N ALA A 116 2.26 3.24 10.75
CA ALA A 116 3.63 3.06 11.22
C ALA A 116 4.66 3.14 10.08
N THR A 117 5.90 3.40 10.49
CA THR A 117 7.11 3.14 9.70
C THR A 117 7.93 2.09 10.44
N PHE A 118 8.49 1.13 9.71
CA PHE A 118 9.36 0.10 10.26
C PHE A 118 10.46 -0.28 9.25
N GLY A 119 11.54 -0.88 9.77
CA GLY A 119 12.62 -1.40 8.94
C GLY A 119 12.13 -2.53 8.05
N PHE A 120 12.42 -2.43 6.76
CA PHE A 120 12.09 -3.42 5.75
C PHE A 120 13.20 -3.43 4.69
N PRO A 121 14.07 -4.46 4.66
CA PRO A 121 15.10 -4.57 3.65
C PRO A 121 14.48 -4.86 2.28
N PHE A 122 14.86 -4.09 1.27
CA PHE A 122 14.45 -4.33 -0.12
C PHE A 122 15.58 -4.96 -0.91
N GLU A 123 15.28 -6.02 -1.64
CA GLU A 123 16.16 -6.63 -2.63
C GLU A 123 15.87 -6.04 -4.00
N ALA A 124 16.93 -5.73 -4.75
CA ALA A 124 16.85 -5.17 -6.09
C ALA A 124 15.97 -6.05 -7.00
N GLU A 125 15.02 -5.41 -7.69
CA GLU A 125 14.11 -6.02 -8.66
C GLU A 125 13.15 -7.08 -8.10
N ARG A 126 13.19 -7.39 -6.80
CA ARG A 126 12.27 -8.31 -6.16
C ARG A 126 10.90 -7.65 -5.98
N PRO A 127 9.81 -8.23 -6.50
CA PRO A 127 8.47 -7.74 -6.22
C PRO A 127 8.00 -8.26 -4.85
N TYR A 128 7.41 -7.37 -4.07
CA TYR A 128 6.75 -7.66 -2.80
C TYR A 128 5.25 -7.39 -2.95
N LEU A 129 4.41 -8.40 -2.71
CA LEU A 129 2.97 -8.19 -2.73
C LEU A 129 2.54 -7.47 -1.45
N VAL A 130 2.03 -6.26 -1.61
CA VAL A 130 1.45 -5.46 -0.55
C VAL A 130 -0.06 -5.67 -0.55
N HIS A 131 -0.61 -6.06 0.59
CA HIS A 131 -2.05 -6.08 0.85
C HIS A 131 -2.39 -5.13 1.99
N ILE A 132 -3.29 -4.18 1.74
CA ILE A 132 -3.79 -3.24 2.74
C ILE A 132 -5.30 -3.43 2.89
N ARG A 133 -5.77 -3.57 4.13
CA ARG A 133 -7.20 -3.52 4.46
C ARG A 133 -7.48 -2.26 5.26
N LEU A 134 -8.42 -1.45 4.81
CA LEU A 134 -8.95 -0.30 5.56
C LEU A 134 -10.30 -0.66 6.17
N LEU A 135 -10.44 -0.38 7.47
CA LEU A 135 -11.67 -0.61 8.23
C LEU A 135 -12.45 0.69 8.38
N PHE A 136 -13.78 0.61 8.24
CA PHE A 136 -14.69 1.75 8.35
C PHE A 136 -14.33 2.91 7.41
N ALA A 137 -13.85 2.59 6.21
CA ALA A 137 -13.53 3.58 5.21
C ALA A 137 -14.78 4.40 4.85
N ARG A 138 -14.62 5.72 4.84
CA ARG A 138 -15.69 6.70 4.59
C ARG A 138 -15.18 7.85 3.75
N ARG A 139 -16.07 8.76 3.32
CA ARG A 139 -15.68 9.94 2.55
C ARG A 139 -14.50 10.68 3.20
N GLY A 140 -13.50 11.01 2.39
CA GLY A 140 -12.23 11.62 2.80
C GLY A 140 -11.17 10.63 3.29
N THR A 141 -11.36 9.32 3.09
CA THR A 141 -10.32 8.33 3.40
C THR A 141 -9.11 8.54 2.50
N ARG A 142 -7.94 8.63 3.13
CA ARG A 142 -6.65 8.79 2.49
C ARG A 142 -5.69 7.72 2.97
N LEU A 143 -4.75 7.35 2.11
CA LEU A 143 -3.73 6.36 2.38
C LEU A 143 -2.40 6.85 1.80
N VAL A 144 -1.31 6.57 2.50
CA VAL A 144 0.06 6.67 1.97
C VAL A 144 0.75 5.34 2.21
N LEU A 145 1.38 4.83 1.16
CA LEU A 145 2.34 3.75 1.20
C LEU A 145 3.64 4.29 0.59
N GLY A 146 4.78 4.07 1.25
CA GLY A 146 6.05 4.56 0.75
C GLY A 146 7.22 3.69 1.19
N ALA A 147 8.20 3.55 0.32
CA ALA A 147 9.52 3.03 0.64
C ALA A 147 10.51 4.19 0.81
N GLY A 148 11.36 4.12 1.81
CA GLY A 148 12.31 5.18 2.13
C GLY A 148 13.59 4.68 2.77
N GLU A 149 14.45 5.61 3.16
CA GLU A 149 15.69 5.36 3.88
C GLU A 149 15.68 6.00 5.29
N THR A 150 16.62 5.60 6.14
CA THR A 150 16.74 6.05 7.54
C THR A 150 16.87 7.57 7.70
N ARG A 151 17.34 8.27 6.67
CA ARG A 151 17.41 9.74 6.63
C ARG A 151 16.05 10.42 6.46
N GLY A 152 14.99 9.65 6.21
CA GLY A 152 13.62 10.11 6.13
C GLY A 152 13.17 10.54 4.73
N PHE A 153 13.93 10.20 3.69
CA PHE A 153 13.57 10.43 2.29
C PHE A 153 12.91 9.20 1.69
N TYR A 154 12.05 9.44 0.69
CA TYR A 154 11.56 8.36 -0.17
C TYR A 154 12.72 7.83 -1.01
N LEU A 155 12.65 6.54 -1.34
CA LEU A 155 13.53 5.99 -2.36
C LEU A 155 13.15 6.60 -3.73
N ASP A 156 14.14 6.88 -4.58
CA ASP A 156 13.87 7.42 -5.93
C ASP A 156 13.56 6.31 -6.94
N ASP A 157 13.86 5.06 -6.59
CA ASP A 157 13.81 3.87 -7.45
C ASP A 157 12.68 2.89 -7.10
N TYR A 158 11.79 3.22 -6.15
CA TYR A 158 10.65 2.36 -5.85
C TYR A 158 9.47 2.60 -6.81
N ALA A 159 8.77 1.51 -7.12
CA ALA A 159 7.55 1.50 -7.91
C ALA A 159 6.45 0.74 -7.18
N LEU A 160 5.20 1.14 -7.47
CA LEU A 160 3.97 0.50 -6.99
C LEU A 160 3.11 0.17 -8.21
N GLU A 161 3.01 -1.11 -8.54
CA GLU A 161 2.42 -1.57 -9.81
C GLU A 161 1.53 -2.80 -9.65
N VAL A 162 0.58 -2.96 -10.58
CA VAL A 162 -0.29 -4.13 -10.72
C VAL A 162 -0.39 -4.56 -12.17
#